data_AF-A0A8K2APX7-F1
#
_entry.id   AF-A0A8K2APX7-F1
#
_cell.length_a   1.000
_cell.length_b   1.000
_cell.length_c   1.000
_cell.angle_alpha   90.00
_cell.angle_beta   90.00
_cell.angle_gamma   90.00
#
_symmetry.space_group_name_H-M   'P 1'
#
loop_
_entity.id
_entity.type
_entity.pdbx_description
1 polymer ?
#
loop_
_entity_poly.entity_id
_entity_poly.type
_entity_poly.pdbx_seq_one_letter_code
_entity_poly.pdbx_strand_id
1 'polypeptide(L)'
;MLKKNKTEVYALGRHISLSADKARRVIDQIRGRSYEETLMILELMPYKACYPIFKLVYSAAANASYNMGSDEANLVISKAEVNEGTTAKKLKPRARGRSYAIKKATCHITIVVKDISLDEYEEIYLYSLKNPRWKKTTMVYHDVY
;
A
#
# COMPACT_ATOMS: atom_id res chain seq x y z
N MET A 1 -3.70 26.38 -6.76
CA MET A 1 -2.95 25.10 -6.71
C MET A 1 -3.96 23.96 -6.76
N LEU A 2 -3.92 23.11 -7.78
CA LEU A 2 -4.77 21.91 -7.84
C LEU A 2 -4.28 20.92 -6.77
N LYS A 3 -5.10 20.64 -5.76
CA LYS A 3 -4.89 19.48 -4.87
C LYS A 3 -5.12 18.24 -5.73
N LYS A 4 -4.08 17.43 -5.95
CA LYS A 4 -4.30 16.06 -6.46
C LYS A 4 -5.12 15.32 -5.41
N ASN A 5 -6.27 14.80 -5.79
CA ASN A 5 -6.97 13.81 -4.98
C ASN A 5 -6.01 12.63 -4.81
N LYS A 6 -5.72 12.26 -3.55
CA LYS A 6 -4.88 11.10 -3.27
C LYS A 6 -5.77 9.87 -3.37
N THR A 7 -5.70 9.17 -4.49
CA THR A 7 -6.32 7.84 -4.67
C THR A 7 -5.58 6.75 -3.89
N GLU A 8 -4.34 7.04 -3.47
CA GLU A 8 -3.49 6.11 -2.76
C GLU A 8 -2.97 6.71 -1.45
N VAL A 9 -2.91 5.86 -0.42
CA VAL A 9 -2.34 6.18 0.88
C VAL A 9 -1.26 5.16 1.21
N TYR A 10 -0.21 5.61 1.90
CA TYR A 10 0.91 4.76 2.26
C TYR A 10 1.14 4.73 3.77
N ALA A 11 1.74 3.64 4.23
CA ALA A 11 2.33 3.49 5.54
C ALA A 11 3.80 3.09 5.41
N LEU A 12 4.64 3.65 6.29
CA LEU A 12 6.09 3.49 6.23
C LEU A 12 6.63 2.98 7.57
N GLY A 13 7.31 1.85 7.56
CA GLY A 13 8.08 1.33 8.69
C GLY A 13 9.56 1.48 8.45
N ARG A 14 10.25 2.33 9.23
CA ARG A 14 11.69 2.57 9.07
C ARG A 14 12.52 1.86 10.15
N HIS A 15 13.73 1.43 9.77
CA HIS A 15 14.74 0.84 10.66
C HIS A 15 14.23 -0.39 11.43
N ILE A 16 13.40 -1.21 10.78
CA ILE A 16 12.90 -2.45 11.38
C ILE A 16 14.06 -3.44 11.48
N SER A 17 14.27 -4.02 12.66
CA SER A 17 15.38 -4.96 12.92
C SER A 17 15.09 -6.36 12.35
N LEU A 18 15.01 -6.43 11.02
CA LEU A 18 14.81 -7.63 10.23
C LEU A 18 15.68 -7.57 8.97
N SER A 19 16.03 -8.75 8.45
CA SER A 19 16.63 -8.85 7.11
C SER A 19 15.55 -8.59 6.06
N ALA A 20 15.91 -7.80 5.04
CA ALA A 20 15.00 -7.46 3.95
C ALA A 20 14.43 -8.72 3.28
N ASP A 21 15.23 -9.75 3.03
CA ASP A 21 14.78 -10.97 2.35
C ASP A 21 13.72 -11.75 3.14
N LYS A 22 13.81 -11.73 4.47
CA LYS A 22 12.79 -12.35 5.33
C LYS A 22 11.46 -11.60 5.26
N ALA A 23 11.50 -10.28 5.13
CA ALA A 23 10.32 -9.46 4.95
C ALA A 23 9.76 -9.57 3.52
N ARG A 24 10.62 -9.59 2.48
CA ARG A 24 10.24 -9.78 1.07
C ARG A 24 9.41 -11.04 0.87
N ARG A 25 9.85 -12.16 1.46
CA ARG A 25 9.11 -13.43 1.45
C ARG A 25 7.64 -13.29 1.85
N VAL A 26 7.35 -12.47 2.85
CA VAL A 26 5.98 -12.25 3.34
C VAL A 26 5.26 -11.21 2.47
N ILE A 27 5.94 -10.13 2.12
CA ILE A 27 5.39 -9.03 1.32
C ILE A 27 4.93 -9.49 -0.06
N ASP A 28 5.65 -10.41 -0.70
CA ASP A 28 5.28 -10.95 -2.01
C ASP A 28 3.96 -11.74 -1.97
N GLN A 29 3.54 -12.25 -0.81
CA GLN A 29 2.28 -13.00 -0.66
C GLN A 29 1.06 -12.08 -0.54
N ILE A 30 1.24 -10.88 0.02
CA ILE A 30 0.15 -9.94 0.31
C ILE A 30 -0.04 -8.90 -0.81
N ARG A 31 0.85 -8.84 -1.80
CA ARG A 31 0.79 -7.86 -2.89
C ARG A 31 -0.47 -8.12 -3.73
N GLY A 32 -1.29 -7.07 -3.94
CA GLY A 32 -2.52 -7.15 -4.74
C GLY A 32 -3.69 -7.86 -4.06
N ARG A 33 -3.58 -8.20 -2.77
CA ARG A 33 -4.67 -8.81 -1.99
C ARG A 33 -5.53 -7.75 -1.31
N SER A 34 -6.75 -8.14 -0.94
CA SER A 34 -7.61 -7.31 -0.11
C SER A 34 -7.04 -7.16 1.30
N TYR A 35 -7.50 -6.14 2.02
CA TYR A 35 -7.11 -5.91 3.40
C TYR A 35 -7.46 -7.11 4.31
N GLU A 36 -8.68 -7.62 4.21
CA GLU A 36 -9.14 -8.78 5.01
C GLU A 36 -8.31 -10.05 4.73
N GLU A 37 -8.11 -10.39 3.46
CA GLU A 37 -7.28 -11.53 3.06
C GLU A 37 -5.86 -11.38 3.61
N THR A 38 -5.32 -10.16 3.57
CA THR A 38 -3.98 -9.88 4.07
C THR A 38 -3.87 -10.13 5.57
N LEU A 39 -4.84 -9.71 6.38
CA LEU A 39 -4.84 -9.96 7.81
C LEU A 39 -4.84 -11.46 8.12
N MET A 40 -5.70 -12.22 7.44
CA MET A 40 -5.75 -13.68 7.59
C MET A 40 -4.42 -14.34 7.23
N ILE A 41 -3.84 -13.97 6.08
CA ILE A 41 -2.55 -14.51 5.63
C ILE A 41 -1.45 -14.22 6.66
N LEU A 42 -1.39 -12.98 7.17
CA LEU A 42 -0.35 -12.57 8.11
C LEU A 42 -0.47 -13.25 9.47
N GLU A 43 -1.69 -13.53 9.94
CA GLU A 43 -1.95 -14.24 11.20
C GLU A 43 -1.58 -15.71 11.13
N LEU A 44 -1.87 -16.38 10.01
CA LEU A 44 -1.66 -17.82 9.85
C LEU A 44 -0.20 -18.18 9.49
N MET A 45 0.57 -17.24 8.94
CA MET A 45 1.94 -17.51 8.52
C MET A 45 2.89 -17.71 9.71
N PRO A 46 3.80 -18.71 9.67
CA PRO A 46 4.71 -19.02 10.78
C PRO A 46 5.92 -18.08 10.88
N TYR A 47 5.95 -16.96 10.13
CA TYR A 47 7.12 -16.10 10.02
C TYR A 47 7.09 -14.96 11.03
N LYS A 48 8.22 -14.75 11.74
CA LYS A 48 8.39 -13.59 12.65
C LYS A 48 8.25 -12.23 11.94
N ALA A 49 8.48 -12.17 10.62
CA ALA A 49 8.33 -10.96 9.83
C ALA A 49 6.86 -10.50 9.70
N CYS A 50 5.88 -11.38 9.96
CA CYS A 50 4.47 -11.03 9.87
C CYS A 50 4.09 -9.97 10.91
N TYR A 51 4.60 -10.05 12.13
CA TYR A 51 4.23 -9.12 13.21
C TYR A 51 4.45 -7.62 12.88
N PRO A 52 5.64 -7.18 12.41
CA PRO A 52 5.80 -5.78 12.01
C PRO A 52 5.02 -5.40 10.76
N ILE A 53 4.80 -6.34 9.82
CA ILE A 53 4.01 -6.09 8.61
C ILE A 53 2.54 -5.91 8.96
N PHE A 54 2.00 -6.74 9.85
CA PHE A 54 0.63 -6.66 10.36
C PHE A 54 0.34 -5.28 10.96
N LYS A 55 1.23 -4.77 11.81
CA LYS A 55 1.11 -3.40 12.36
C LYS A 55 1.11 -2.32 11.28
N LEU A 56 1.91 -2.48 10.23
CA LEU A 56 1.95 -1.53 9.12
C LEU A 56 0.70 -1.57 8.27
N VAL A 57 0.15 -2.76 8.01
CA VAL A 57 -1.12 -2.92 7.29
C VAL A 57 -2.27 -2.27 8.07
N TYR A 58 -2.35 -2.51 9.38
CA TYR A 58 -3.32 -1.84 10.25
C TYR A 58 -3.17 -0.30 10.23
N SER A 59 -1.92 0.19 10.29
CA SER A 59 -1.66 1.63 10.17
C SER A 59 -2.03 2.19 8.80
N ALA A 60 -1.89 1.41 7.71
CA ALA A 60 -2.27 1.83 6.37
C ALA A 60 -3.78 1.98 6.24
N ALA A 61 -4.55 1.04 6.80
CA ALA A 61 -6.02 1.12 6.84
C ALA A 61 -6.50 2.33 7.66
N ALA A 62 -5.93 2.56 8.84
CA ALA A 62 -6.24 3.74 9.65
C ALA A 62 -5.93 5.05 8.89
N ASN A 63 -4.81 5.10 8.16
CA ASN A 63 -4.47 6.25 7.33
C ASN A 63 -5.44 6.42 6.15
N ALA A 64 -5.93 5.33 5.56
CA ALA A 64 -6.91 5.37 4.49
C ALA A 64 -8.27 5.90 4.98
N SER A 65 -8.75 5.40 6.13
CA SER A 65 -9.96 5.89 6.77
C SER A 65 -9.86 7.39 7.07
N TYR A 66 -8.75 7.85 7.65
CA TYR A 66 -8.58 9.27 8.00
C TYR A 66 -8.42 10.20 6.79
N ASN A 67 -7.64 9.81 5.78
CA ASN A 67 -7.30 10.71 4.66
C ASN A 67 -8.27 10.60 3.48
N MET A 68 -8.82 9.42 3.22
CA MET A 68 -9.70 9.15 2.07
C MET A 68 -11.16 8.93 2.49
N GLY A 69 -11.44 8.70 3.78
CA GLY A 69 -12.78 8.32 4.24
C GLY A 69 -13.20 6.92 3.77
N SER A 70 -12.24 6.12 3.32
CA SER A 70 -12.46 4.77 2.80
C SER A 70 -12.84 3.79 3.89
N ASP A 71 -13.73 2.86 3.55
CA ASP A 71 -14.06 1.72 4.38
C ASP A 71 -13.01 0.61 4.22
N GLU A 72 -12.74 -0.15 5.28
CA GLU A 72 -11.68 -1.18 5.32
C GLU A 72 -11.94 -2.31 4.32
N ALA A 73 -13.21 -2.65 4.08
CA ALA A 73 -13.63 -3.70 3.16
C ALA A 73 -13.25 -3.43 1.69
N ASN A 74 -13.13 -2.15 1.31
CA ASN A 74 -12.82 -1.76 -0.07
C ASN A 74 -11.31 -1.56 -0.31
N LEU A 75 -10.48 -1.72 0.72
CA LEU A 75 -9.05 -1.49 0.63
C LEU A 75 -8.32 -2.68 0.01
N VAL A 76 -7.47 -2.38 -0.97
CA VAL A 76 -6.53 -3.32 -1.58
C VAL A 76 -5.11 -2.79 -1.47
N ILE A 77 -4.16 -3.71 -1.26
CA ILE A 77 -2.74 -3.38 -1.28
C ILE A 77 -2.30 -3.21 -2.74
N SER A 78 -2.24 -1.96 -3.19
CA SER A 78 -1.73 -1.56 -4.51
C SER A 78 -0.26 -1.94 -4.67
N LYS A 79 0.56 -1.57 -3.68
CA LYS A 79 2.01 -1.71 -3.77
C LYS A 79 2.62 -2.02 -2.41
N ALA A 80 3.55 -2.97 -2.37
CA ALA A 80 4.27 -3.32 -1.15
C ALA A 80 5.74 -3.59 -1.46
N GLU A 81 6.62 -2.80 -0.86
CA GLU A 81 8.07 -2.77 -1.12
C GLU A 81 8.88 -2.92 0.18
N VAL A 82 10.03 -3.59 0.05
CA VAL A 82 11.00 -3.74 1.15
C VAL A 82 12.39 -3.36 0.65
N ASN A 83 12.92 -2.32 1.27
CA ASN A 83 14.26 -1.81 1.02
C ASN A 83 15.20 -2.21 2.17
N GLU A 84 16.47 -2.41 1.84
CA GLU A 84 17.51 -2.60 2.84
C GLU A 84 17.78 -1.28 3.57
N GLY A 85 18.03 -1.39 4.87
CA GLY A 85 18.38 -0.27 5.72
C GLY A 85 19.83 -0.37 6.22
N THR A 86 20.15 0.47 7.20
CA THR A 86 21.47 0.50 7.82
C THR A 86 21.82 -0.86 8.43
N THR A 87 23.02 -1.36 8.14
CA THR A 87 23.52 -2.61 8.69
C THR A 87 24.60 -2.33 9.74
N ALA A 88 24.31 -2.68 10.99
CA ALA A 88 25.30 -2.60 12.06
C ALA A 88 26.25 -3.80 12.01
N LYS A 89 27.56 -3.56 12.16
CA LYS A 89 28.58 -4.60 12.19
C LYS A 89 29.01 -4.86 13.65
N LYS A 90 29.00 -6.12 14.08
CA LYS A 90 29.55 -6.54 15.38
C LYS A 90 30.70 -7.51 15.16
N LEU A 91 31.76 -7.41 15.95
CA LEU A 91 32.87 -8.34 15.89
C LEU A 91 32.48 -9.69 16.52
N LYS A 92 32.79 -10.80 15.86
CA LYS A 92 32.68 -12.16 16.40
C LYS A 92 34.07 -12.79 16.45
N PRO A 93 34.60 -13.09 17.64
CA PRO A 93 35.88 -13.78 17.76
C PRO A 93 35.80 -15.19 17.17
N ARG A 94 36.87 -15.64 16.53
CA ARG A 94 37.03 -16.97 15.93
C ARG A 94 38.39 -17.58 16.31
N ALA A 95 38.54 -18.87 16.06
CA ALA A 95 39.77 -19.61 16.35
C ALA A 95 41.00 -19.00 15.66
N ARG A 96 42.18 -19.21 16.26
CA ARG A 96 43.49 -18.75 15.77
C ARG A 96 43.61 -17.21 15.65
N GLY A 97 43.07 -16.47 16.61
CA GLY A 97 43.15 -15.00 16.66
C GLY A 97 42.38 -14.26 15.54
N ARG A 98 41.55 -14.98 14.78
CA ARG A 98 40.75 -14.38 13.69
C ARG A 98 39.47 -13.75 14.22
N SER A 99 38.94 -12.78 13.49
CA SER A 99 37.66 -12.15 13.82
C SER A 99 36.83 -11.90 12.56
N TYR A 100 35.54 -12.20 12.61
CA TYR A 100 34.59 -11.96 11.51
C TYR A 100 33.51 -10.97 11.95
N ALA A 101 32.93 -10.24 11.01
CA ALA A 101 31.82 -9.35 11.30
C ALA A 101 30.46 -10.09 11.23
N ILE A 102 29.65 -9.99 12.28
CA ILE A 102 28.21 -10.27 12.25
C ILE A 102 27.52 -9.01 11.74
N LYS A 103 26.76 -9.14 10.65
CA LYS A 103 25.90 -8.09 10.12
C LYS A 103 24.52 -8.17 10.77
N LYS A 104 24.09 -7.09 11.44
CA LYS A 104 22.72 -6.90 11.94
C LYS A 104 22.04 -5.92 11.00
N ALA A 105 21.40 -6.49 9.97
CA ALA A 105 20.67 -5.72 8.98
C ALA A 105 19.37 -5.15 9.56
N THR A 106 18.96 -4.01 9.02
CA THR A 106 17.62 -3.46 9.19
C THR A 106 16.94 -3.33 7.83
N CYS A 107 15.64 -3.11 7.81
CA CYS A 107 14.89 -2.86 6.59
C CYS A 107 13.91 -1.69 6.74
N HIS A 108 13.48 -1.17 5.60
CA HIS A 108 12.41 -0.20 5.46
C HIS A 108 11.29 -0.86 4.66
N ILE A 109 10.06 -0.80 5.16
CA ILE A 109 8.89 -1.39 4.52
C ILE A 109 7.93 -0.26 4.15
N THR A 110 7.46 -0.26 2.91
CA THR A 110 6.44 0.65 2.41
C THR A 110 5.25 -0.17 1.95
N ILE A 111 4.06 0.13 2.48
CA ILE A 111 2.80 -0.47 2.06
C ILE A 111 1.91 0.65 1.55
N VAL A 112 1.36 0.49 0.36
CA VAL A 112 0.44 1.43 -0.29
C VAL A 112 -0.88 0.72 -0.48
N VAL A 113 -1.94 1.37 0.00
CA VAL A 113 -3.32 0.93 -0.13
C VAL A 113 -4.07 1.87 -1.06
N LYS A 114 -4.99 1.29 -1.83
CA LYS A 114 -5.94 1.99 -2.68
C LYS A 114 -7.35 1.52 -2.38
N ASP A 115 -8.32 2.39 -2.58
CA ASP A 115 -9.73 2.07 -2.49
C ASP A 115 -10.25 1.73 -3.90
N ILE A 116 -10.79 0.52 -4.07
CA ILE A 116 -11.30 0.06 -5.37
C ILE A 116 -12.53 0.86 -5.81
N SER A 117 -13.38 1.28 -4.85
CA SER A 117 -14.66 1.93 -5.17
C SER A 117 -14.47 3.26 -5.91
N LEU A 118 -13.37 3.97 -5.62
CA LEU A 118 -13.03 5.25 -6.25
C LEU A 118 -12.62 5.10 -7.72
N ASP A 119 -11.99 3.97 -8.08
CA ASP A 119 -11.56 3.70 -9.46
C ASP A 119 -12.79 3.52 -10.38
N GLU A 120 -13.85 2.86 -9.90
CA GLU A 120 -15.10 2.65 -10.66
C GLU A 120 -15.80 3.98 -11.01
N TYR A 121 -15.78 4.95 -10.08
CA TYR A 121 -16.35 6.27 -10.34
C TYR A 121 -15.59 7.00 -11.45
N GLU A 122 -14.25 6.94 -11.47
CA GLU A 122 -13.45 7.64 -12.49
C GLU A 122 -13.75 7.14 -13.90
N GLU A 123 -13.92 5.82 -14.08
CA GLU A 123 -14.32 5.24 -15.37
C GLU A 123 -15.72 5.71 -15.81
N ILE A 124 -16.69 5.74 -14.89
CA ILE A 124 -18.06 6.23 -15.17
C ILE A 124 -18.04 7.72 -15.55
N TYR A 125 -17.30 8.55 -14.81
CA TYR A 125 -17.15 9.98 -15.11
C TYR A 125 -16.48 10.21 -16.46
N LEU A 126 -15.38 9.49 -16.76
CA LEU A 126 -14.68 9.59 -18.04
C LEU A 126 -15.56 9.10 -19.21
N TYR A 127 -16.37 8.07 -19.01
CA TYR A 127 -17.32 7.57 -20.01
C TYR A 127 -18.44 8.59 -20.27
N SER A 128 -18.99 9.20 -19.22
CA SER A 128 -20.00 10.27 -19.30
C SER A 128 -19.48 11.51 -20.03
N LEU A 129 -18.21 11.90 -19.78
CA LEU A 129 -17.56 13.03 -20.45
C LEU A 129 -17.21 12.73 -21.92
N LYS A 130 -16.80 11.49 -22.25
CA LYS A 130 -16.47 11.07 -23.62
C LYS A 130 -17.71 10.83 -24.50
N ASN A 131 -18.82 10.41 -23.89
CA ASN A 131 -20.10 10.19 -24.56
C ASN A 131 -21.20 11.10 -23.96
N PRO A 132 -21.12 12.43 -24.15
CA PRO A 132 -22.11 13.34 -23.61
C PRO A 132 -23.47 13.03 -24.21
N ARG A 133 -24.43 12.64 -23.36
CA ARG A 133 -25.82 12.34 -23.73
C ARG A 133 -26.60 13.53 -24.32
N TRP A 134 -25.99 14.72 -24.41
CA TRP A 134 -26.62 15.93 -24.91
C TRP A 134 -26.11 16.31 -26.30
N LYS A 135 -26.58 15.62 -27.34
CA LYS A 135 -26.81 16.27 -28.63
C LYS A 135 -28.12 17.06 -28.50
N LYS A 136 -28.01 18.37 -28.29
CA LYS A 136 -29.15 19.29 -28.29
C LYS A 136 -29.78 19.27 -29.69
N THR A 137 -30.94 18.65 -29.84
CA THR A 137 -31.88 19.04 -30.90
C THR A 137 -32.24 20.50 -30.60
N THR A 138 -31.94 21.40 -31.54
CA THR A 138 -32.35 22.80 -31.49
C THR A 138 -33.88 22.84 -31.43
N MET A 139 -34.44 22.99 -30.23
CA MET A 139 -35.84 23.37 -30.06
C MET A 139 -35.94 24.85 -30.44
N VAL A 140 -36.44 25.10 -31.65
CA VAL A 140 -36.79 26.43 -32.15
C VAL A 140 -37.98 26.89 -31.31
N TYR A 141 -37.79 27.88 -30.44
CA TYR A 141 -38.91 28.61 -29.85
C TYR A 141 -39.52 29.46 -30.98
N HIS A 142 -40.67 29.01 -31.49
CA HIS A 142 -41.57 29.88 -32.24
C HIS A 142 -42.48 30.57 -31.22
N ASP A 143 -42.20 31.85 -30.95
CA ASP A 143 -43.19 32.76 -30.38
C ASP A 143 -44.31 32.93 -31.41
N VAL A 144 -45.49 32.33 -31.15
CA VAL A 144 -46.75 32.76 -31.77
C VAL A 144 -47.89 32.57 -30.78
N TYR A 145 -48.50 33.70 -30.41
CA TYR A 145 -49.70 33.96 -29.59
C TYR A 145 -49.56 33.95 -28.06
#